data_AF-A0A1N7RR34-F1
#
_entry.id   AF-A0A1N7RR34-F1
#
_cell.length_a   1.000
_cell.length_b   1.000
_cell.length_c   1.000
_cell.angle_alpha   90.00
_cell.angle_beta   90.00
_cell.angle_gamma   90.00
#
_symmetry.space_group_name_H-M   'P 1'
#
loop_
_entity.id
_entity.type
_entity.pdbx_description
1 polymer ?
#
loop_
_entity_poly.entity_id
_entity_poly.type
_entity_poly.pdbx_seq_one_letter_code
_entity_poly.pdbx_strand_id
1 'polypeptide(L)' 'MLVKDSADHIADRQELGTLVERQLVALERLAGGAVRPRITEDGESLLRNIAFIHDGTIRRVLDVANH' A
#
# COMPACT_ATOMS: atom_id res chain seq x y z
N MET A 1 20.31 0.02 10.29
CA MET A 1 20.23 0.50 8.89
C MET A 1 18.75 0.62 8.56
N LEU A 2 18.20 1.84 8.65
CA LEU A 2 16.78 2.09 8.35
C LEU A 2 16.65 2.12 6.83
N VAL A 3 15.79 1.26 6.30
CA VAL A 3 15.34 1.25 4.91
C VAL A 3 14.62 2.57 4.63
N LYS A 4 15.37 3.66 4.43
CA LYS A 4 14.86 4.99 4.07
C LYS A 4 14.96 5.24 2.57
N ASP A 5 15.88 4.57 1.87
CA ASP A 5 16.13 4.78 0.44
C ASP A 5 15.06 4.18 -0.47
N SER A 6 14.34 3.14 -0.05
CA SER A 6 13.32 2.52 -0.91
C SER A 6 11.98 3.25 -0.88
N ALA A 7 11.75 4.18 0.04
CA ALA A 7 10.50 4.95 0.12
C ALA A 7 10.42 6.08 -0.92
N ASP A 8 11.56 6.51 -1.47
CA ASP A 8 11.62 7.55 -2.50
C ASP A 8 11.23 7.00 -3.88
N HIS A 9 11.30 5.68 -4.06
CA HIS A 9 10.93 4.95 -5.27
C HIS A 9 9.51 4.36 -5.26
N ILE A 10 8.69 4.63 -4.22
CA ILE A 10 7.41 3.90 -4.03
C ILE A 10 6.33 4.25 -5.05
N ALA A 11 6.47 5.30 -5.84
CA ALA A 11 5.60 5.45 -6.99
C ALA A 11 6.16 6.49 -7.96
N ASP A 12 6.35 6.06 -9.20
CA ASP A 12 6.42 7.00 -10.31
C ASP A 12 5.21 7.93 -10.23
N ARG A 13 5.35 9.22 -10.56
CA ARG A 13 4.26 10.22 -10.41
C ARG A 13 2.97 9.75 -11.10
N GLN A 14 3.10 8.95 -12.16
CA GLN A 14 2.01 8.33 -12.88
C GLN A 14 1.28 7.25 -12.05
N GLU A 15 2.01 6.40 -11.31
CA GLU A 15 1.42 5.40 -10.42
C GLU A 15 0.70 6.04 -9.24
N LEU A 16 1.27 7.11 -8.64
CA LEU A 16 0.54 7.90 -7.62
C LEU A 16 -0.75 8.50 -8.19
N GLY A 17 -0.70 9.00 -9.44
CA GLY A 17 -1.88 9.51 -10.13
C GLY A 17 -3.01 8.48 -10.17
N THR A 18 -2.70 7.27 -10.61
CA THR A 18 -3.68 6.18 -10.67
C THR A 18 -4.24 5.79 -9.29
N LEU A 19 -3.42 5.81 -8.24
CA LEU A 19 -3.88 5.52 -6.88
C LEU A 19 -4.80 6.62 -6.33
N VAL A 20 -4.56 7.87 -6.71
CA VAL A 20 -5.43 9.01 -6.38
C VAL A 20 -6.74 8.94 -7.18
N GLU A 21 -6.69 8.64 -8.47
CA GLU A 21 -7.88 8.46 -9.32
C GLU A 21 -8.79 7.33 -8.81
N ARG A 22 -8.18 6.26 -8.28
CA ARG A 22 -8.90 5.12 -7.68
C ARG A 22 -9.32 5.38 -6.23
N GLN A 23 -9.07 6.57 -5.70
CA GLN A 23 -9.40 6.96 -4.33
C GLN A 23 -8.74 6.07 -3.26
N LEU A 24 -7.62 5.42 -3.57
CA LEU A 24 -6.86 4.59 -2.62
C LEU A 24 -5.86 5.43 -1.82
N VAL A 25 -5.46 6.57 -2.38
CA VAL A 25 -4.51 7.51 -1.79
C VAL A 25 -5.05 8.93 -1.98
N ALA A 26 -4.92 9.77 -0.96
CA ALA A 26 -5.16 11.20 -1.02
C ALA A 26 -3.84 11.97 -0.89
N LEU A 27 -3.75 13.13 -1.52
CA LEU A 27 -2.59 14.01 -1.40
C LEU A 27 -2.89 15.11 -0.38
N GLU A 28 -2.24 15.05 0.78
CA GLU A 28 -2.33 16.07 1.81
C GLU A 28 -1.26 17.15 1.59
N ARG A 29 -1.66 18.43 1.62
CA ARG A 29 -0.74 19.55 1.57
C ARG A 29 -0.37 19.98 2.98
N LEU A 30 0.90 19.84 3.33
CA LEU A 30 1.44 20.26 4.62
C LEU A 30 1.64 21.77 4.65
N ALA A 31 1.69 22.35 5.86
CA ALA A 31 1.86 23.79 6.08
C ALA A 31 3.13 24.40 5.43
N GLY A 32 4.10 23.57 5.04
CA GLY A 32 5.29 23.98 4.29
C GLY A 32 5.19 23.83 2.77
N GLY A 33 4.00 23.63 2.21
CA GLY A 33 3.78 23.46 0.77
C GLY A 33 4.14 22.07 0.22
N ALA A 34 4.81 21.23 1.02
CA ALA A 34 5.07 19.83 0.71
C ALA A 34 3.76 19.05 0.54
N VAL A 35 3.72 18.17 -0.46
CA VAL A 35 2.60 17.27 -0.71
C VAL A 35 3.00 15.88 -0.23
N ARG A 36 2.16 15.28 0.61
CA ARG A 36 2.38 13.95 1.15
C ARG A 36 1.20 13.03 0.79
N PRO A 37 1.45 11.86 0.17
CA PRO A 37 0.42 10.87 -0.03
C PRO A 37 0.00 10.24 1.31
N ARG A 38 -1.30 10.01 1.48
CA ARG A 38 -1.91 9.32 2.60
C ARG A 38 -2.90 8.29 2.10
N ILE A 39 -2.88 7.11 2.70
CA ILE A 39 -3.84 6.05 2.39
C ILE A 39 -5.23 6.51 2.83
N THR A 40 -6.23 6.28 1.99
CA THR A 40 -7.65 6.53 2.30
C THR A 40 -8.27 5.33 3.00
N GLU A 41 -9.51 5.45 3.47
CA GLU A 41 -10.25 4.32 4.04
C GLU A 41 -10.45 3.16 3.04
N ASP A 42 -10.69 3.48 1.77
CA ASP A 42 -10.79 2.49 0.68
C ASP A 42 -9.44 1.78 0.46
N GLY A 43 -8.34 2.55 0.49
CA GLY A 43 -6.99 2.00 0.41
C GLY A 43 -6.67 1.08 1.58
N GLU A 44 -7.03 1.45 2.81
CA GLU A 44 -6.84 0.60 3.99
C GLU A 44 -7.67 -0.69 3.91
N SER A 45 -8.92 -0.59 3.43
CA SER A 45 -9.81 -1.74 3.25
C SER A 45 -9.27 -2.71 2.21
N LEU A 46 -8.73 -2.20 1.10
CA LEU A 46 -8.07 -3.02 0.08
C LEU A 46 -6.82 -3.72 0.64
N LEU A 47 -5.97 -3.00 1.37
CA LEU A 47 -4.78 -3.58 1.99
C LEU A 47 -5.13 -4.66 3.02
N ARG A 48 -6.18 -4.46 3.83
CA ARG A 48 -6.68 -5.48 4.75
C ARG A 48 -7.19 -6.72 4.02
N ASN A 49 -7.92 -6.54 2.92
CA ASN A 49 -8.39 -7.66 2.11
C ASN A 49 -7.23 -8.44 1.47
N ILE A 50 -6.23 -7.74 0.93
CA ILE A 50 -5.03 -8.39 0.37
C ILE A 50 -4.27 -9.14 1.47
N ALA A 51 -4.10 -8.54 2.64
CA ALA A 51 -3.46 -9.17 3.78
C ALA A 51 -4.20 -10.43 4.23
N PHE A 52 -5.55 -10.38 4.28
CA PHE A 52 -6.39 -11.53 4.59
C PHE A 52 -6.24 -12.66 3.56
N ILE A 53 -6.21 -12.33 2.27
CA ILE A 53 -6.01 -13.30 1.18
C ILE A 53 -4.61 -13.92 1.24
N HIS A 54 -3.58 -13.12 1.54
CA HIS A 54 -2.21 -13.61 1.67
C HIS A 54 -2.03 -14.50 2.90
N ASP A 55 -2.62 -14.16 4.05
CA ASP A 55 -2.55 -14.98 5.26
C ASP A 55 -3.26 -16.34 5.06
N GLY A 56 -4.41 -16.34 4.39
CA GLY A 56 -5.09 -17.57 3.98
C GLY A 56 -4.30 -18.40 2.96
N THR A 57 -3.51 -17.75 2.09
CA THR A 57 -2.65 -18.42 1.11
C THR A 57 -1.44 -19.06 1.77
N ILE A 58 -0.77 -18.37 2.70
CA ILE A 58 0.34 -18.93 3.48
C ILE A 58 -0.15 -20.13 4.31
N ARG A 59 -1.34 -20.03 4.91
CA ARG A 59 -1.95 -21.14 5.67
C ARG A 59 -2.28 -22.34 4.78
N ARG A 60 -2.79 -22.15 3.55
CA ARG A 60 -3.01 -23.24 2.58
C ARG A 60 -1.73 -23.88 2.07
N VAL A 61 -0.70 -23.09 1.79
CA VAL A 61 0.60 -23.62 1.33
C VAL A 61 1.27 -24.43 2.44
N LEU A 62 1.16 -24.01 3.70
CA LEU A 62 1.62 -24.79 4.85
C LEU A 62 0.81 -26.09 5.08
N ASP A 63 -0.48 -26.09 4.76
CA ASP A 63 -1.35 -27.27 4.85
C ASP A 63 -1.00 -28.32 3.79
N VAL A 64 -0.75 -27.88 2.55
CA VAL A 64 -0.29 -28.74 1.43
C VAL A 64 1.13 -29.26 1.63
N ALA A 65 2.01 -28.51 2.32
CA ALA A 65 3.37 -28.94 2.60
C ALA A 65 3.48 -29.96 3.77
N ASN A 66 2.40 -30.17 4.52
CA ASN A 66 2.34 -31.11 5.66
C ASN A 66 1.61 -32.43 5.31
N HIS A 67 1.34 -32.70 4.03
CA HIS A 67 0.73 -33.93 3.54
C HIS A 67 1.56 -34.54 2.39
#